data_AF-A0A7W0QRU7-F1
#
_entry.id   AF-A0A7W0QRU7-F1
#
_cell.length_a   1.000
_cell.length_b   1.000
_cell.length_c   1.000
_cell.angle_alpha   90.00
_cell.angle_beta   90.00
_cell.angle_gamma   90.00
#
_symmetry.space_group_name_H-M   'P 1'
#
loop_
_entity.id
_entity.type
_entity.pdbx_description
1 polymer ?
#
loop_
_entity_poly.entity_id
_entity_poly.type
_entity_poly.pdbx_seq_one_letter_code
_entity_poly.pdbx_strand_id
1 'polypeptide(L)' 'AAIHTVEPTGDITFLHLRTGNAMLIATVTPDFPARVDDQAWVTFDNDRLHLFDGATEQRISA' A
#
# COMPACT_ATOMS: atom_id res chain seq x y z
N ALA A 1 0.16 5.71 -7.68
CA ALA A 1 1.36 5.45 -6.86
C ALA A 1 2.32 4.61 -7.69
N ALA A 2 3.61 4.93 -7.69
CA ALA A 2 4.58 4.24 -8.55
C ALA A 2 5.00 2.92 -7.88
N ILE A 3 5.03 1.81 -8.63
CA ILE A 3 5.51 0.52 -8.13
C ILE A 3 7.04 0.58 -8.03
N HIS A 4 7.56 0.50 -6.81
CA HIS A 4 9.00 0.50 -6.54
C HIS A 4 9.60 -0.91 -6.54
N THR A 5 8.88 -1.86 -5.96
CA THR A 5 9.30 -3.27 -5.88
C THR A 5 8.10 -4.19 -6.07
N VAL A 6 8.31 -5.32 -6.72
CA VAL A 6 7.35 -6.43 -6.86
C VAL A 6 8.01 -7.67 -6.25
N GLU A 7 7.41 -8.23 -5.20
CA GLU A 7 7.94 -9.39 -4.46
C GLU A 7 6.94 -10.56 -4.47
N PRO A 8 7.06 -11.51 -5.43
CA PRO A 8 6.23 -12.71 -5.45
C PRO A 8 6.67 -13.68 -4.34
N THR A 9 5.74 -14.14 -3.50
CA THR A 9 6.02 -15.09 -2.41
C THR A 9 5.29 -16.43 -2.57
N GLY A 10 4.68 -16.67 -3.72
CA GLY A 10 3.95 -17.90 -4.06
C GLY A 10 2.46 -17.64 -4.18
N ASP A 11 1.76 -17.51 -3.05
CA ASP A 11 0.31 -17.31 -2.97
C ASP A 11 -0.13 -15.83 -2.99
N ILE A 12 0.79 -14.93 -2.64
CA ILE A 12 0.61 -13.47 -2.70
C ILE A 12 1.82 -12.80 -3.34
N THR A 13 1.62 -11.59 -3.84
CA THR A 13 2.71 -10.69 -4.25
C THR A 13 2.62 -9.42 -3.44
N PHE A 14 3.74 -9.00 -2.86
CA PHE A 14 3.85 -7.70 -2.22
C PHE A 14 4.24 -6.64 -3.26
N LEU A 15 3.51 -5.54 -3.27
CA LEU A 15 3.83 -4.35 -4.04
C LEU A 15 4.29 -3.25 -3.08
N HIS A 16 5.52 -2.79 -3.26
CA HIS A 16 6.01 -1.61 -2.56
C HIS A 16 5.71 -0.40 -3.44
N LEU A 17 4.85 0.50 -2.96
CA LEU A 17 4.31 1.62 -3.73
C LEU A 17 4.81 2.94 -3.18
N ARG A 18 5.46 3.75 -4.03
CA ARG A 18 5.88 5.11 -3.69
C ARG A 18 4.74 6.10 -3.94
N THR A 19 4.40 6.88 -2.92
CA THR A 19 3.44 7.99 -3.01
C THR A 19 3.98 9.22 -2.28
N GLY A 20 4.43 10.23 -3.04
CA GLY A 20 5.17 11.36 -2.47
C GLY A 20 6.36 10.87 -1.63
N ASN A 21 6.36 11.23 -0.35
CA ASN A 21 7.41 10.86 0.61
C ASN A 21 7.14 9.55 1.37
N ALA A 22 5.99 8.90 1.14
CA ALA A 22 5.61 7.66 1.82
C ALA A 22 5.88 6.42 0.96
N MET A 23 6.17 5.31 1.62
CA MET A 23 6.15 3.97 1.04
C MET A 23 4.95 3.22 1.60
N LEU A 24 4.09 2.70 0.74
CA LEU A 24 2.99 1.81 1.09
C LEU A 24 3.36 0.38 0.69
N ILE A 25 2.83 -0.60 1.42
CA ILE A 25 2.90 -2.00 1.03
C ILE A 25 1.47 -2.47 0.81
N ALA A 26 1.22 -3.03 -0.38
CA ALA A 26 -0.06 -3.66 -0.73
C ALA A 26 0.18 -5.12 -1.08
N THR A 27 -0.78 -5.99 -0.78
CA THR A 27 -0.79 -7.38 -1.24
C THR A 27 -1.76 -7.53 -2.42
N VAL A 28 -1.34 -8.28 -3.43
CA VAL A 28 -2.15 -8.63 -4.59
C VAL A 28 -2.05 -10.13 -4.86
N THR A 29 -2.94 -10.65 -5.70
CA THR A 29 -2.85 -12.03 -6.18
C THR A 29 -1.61 -12.21 -7.07
N PRO A 30 -1.06 -13.43 -7.19
CA PRO A 30 0.16 -13.68 -7.97
C PRO A 30 0.05 -13.36 -9.46
N ASP A 31 -1.16 -13.34 -10.01
CA ASP A 31 -1.47 -13.05 -11.40
C ASP A 31 -1.74 -11.55 -11.68
N PHE A 32 -1.71 -10.70 -10.65
CA PHE A 32 -1.90 -9.27 -10.83
C PHE A 32 -0.78 -8.68 -11.70
N PRO A 33 -1.10 -8.01 -12.82
CA PRO A 33 -0.10 -7.52 -13.76
C PRO A 33 0.58 -6.25 -13.19
N ALA A 34 1.68 -6.44 -12.46
CA ALA A 34 2.51 -5.37 -11.90
C ALA A 34 3.95 -5.44 -12.41
N ARG A 35 4.52 -4.30 -12.77
CA ARG A 35 5.96 -4.13 -13.04
C ARG A 35 6.50 -2.94 -12.27
N VAL A 36 7.80 -2.97 -12.00
CA VAL A 36 8.51 -1.80 -11.45
C VAL A 36 8.30 -0.60 -12.38
N ASP A 37 8.13 0.58 -11.78
CA ASP A 37 7.81 1.88 -12.39
C ASP A 37 6.39 2.04 -12.97
N ASP A 38 5.55 0.99 -12.97
CA ASP A 38 4.13 1.12 -13.32
C ASP A 38 3.41 2.07 -12.35
N GLN A 39 2.33 2.70 -12.83
CA GLN A 39 1.41 3.46 -11.99
C GLN A 39 0.25 2.58 -11.53
N ALA A 40 0.13 2.40 -10.21
CA ALA A 40 -0.99 1.70 -9.60
C ALA A 40 -1.99 2.70 -8.97
N TRP A 41 -3.28 2.49 -9.22
CA TRP A 41 -4.35 3.09 -8.45
C TRP A 41 -4.55 2.31 -7.16
N VAL A 42 -4.63 3.01 -6.02
CA VAL A 42 -4.78 2.40 -4.70
C VAL A 42 -6.11 2.86 -4.12
N THR A 43 -6.92 1.89 -3.70
CA THR A 43 -8.16 2.12 -2.95
C THR A 43 -7.97 1.59 -1.54
N PHE A 44 -8.38 2.38 -0.55
CA PHE A 44 -8.38 1.97 0.84
C PHE A 44 -9.76 1.43 1.23
N ASP A 45 -9.76 0.35 2.02
CA ASP A 45 -10.96 -0.10 2.71
C ASP A 45 -11.23 0.81 3.91
N ASN A 46 -12.23 1.69 3.79
CA ASN A 46 -12.55 2.69 4.80
C ASN A 46 -12.92 2.07 6.16
N ASP A 47 -13.47 0.86 6.18
CA ASP A 47 -13.85 0.17 7.41
C ASP A 47 -12.62 -0.34 8.18
N ARG A 48 -11.44 -0.34 7.54
CA ARG A 48 -10.16 -0.77 8.12
C ARG A 48 -9.16 0.37 8.28
N LEU A 49 -9.59 1.62 8.08
CA LEU A 49 -8.73 2.78 8.30
C LEU A 49 -8.59 3.08 9.80
N HIS A 50 -7.37 3.38 10.21
CA HIS A 50 -7.04 3.83 11.55
C HIS A 50 -6.37 5.20 11.45
N LEU A 51 -6.96 6.21 12.09
CA LEU A 51 -6.44 7.57 12.10
C LEU A 51 -5.67 7.82 13.40
N PHE A 52 -4.59 8.57 13.30
CA PHE A 52 -3.74 8.96 14.42
C PHE A 52 -3.52 10.47 14.38
N ASP A 53 -3.55 11.10 15.55
CA ASP A 53 -3.28 12.52 15.68
C ASP A 53 -1.79 12.80 15.43
N GLY A 54 -1.49 13.78 14.59
CA GLY A 54 -0.13 14.04 14.13
C GLY A 54 0.82 14.67 15.16
N ALA A 55 0.30 15.17 16.29
CA ALA A 55 1.12 15.76 17.36
C ALA A 55 1.34 14.79 18.53
N THR A 56 0.30 14.02 18.86
CA THR A 56 0.29 13.13 20.04
C THR A 56 0.48 11.66 19.70
N GLU A 57 0.40 11.30 18.41
CA GLU A 57 0.45 9.94 17.89
C GLU A 57 -0.66 9.01 18.45
N GLN A 58 -1.66 9.59 19.13
CA GLN A 58 -2.77 8.84 19.70
C GLN A 58 -3.78 8.49 18.62
N ARG A 59 -4.39 7.30 18.74
CA ARG A 59 -5.47 6.87 17.86
C ARG A 59 -6.67 7.82 18.01
N ILE A 60 -7.13 8.37 16.90
CA ILE A 60 -8.40 9.08 16.82
C ILE A 60 -9.50 8.02 16.76
N SER A 61 -10.43 8.06 17.70
CA SER A 61 -11.65 7.26 17.59
C SER A 61 -12.42 7.76 16.38
N ALA A 62 -12.53 6.91 15.34
CA ALA A 62 -13.64 7.00 14.40
C ALA A 62 -14.95 6.66 15.12
#